data_AF-A0A5C9E5A8-F1
#
_entry.id   AF-A0A5C9E5A8-F1
#
_cell.length_a   1.000
_cell.length_b   1.000
_cell.length_c   1.000
_cell.angle_alpha   90.00
_cell.angle_beta   90.00
_cell.angle_gamma   90.00
#
_symmetry.space_group_name_H-M   'P 1'
#
loop_
_entity.id
_entity.type
_entity.pdbx_description
1 polymer ?
#
loop_
_entity_poly.entity_id
_entity_poly.type
_entity_poly.pdbx_seq_one_letter_code
_entity_poly.pdbx_strand_id
1 'polypeptide(L)'
;MIDDDFDKMIRQMFEQFFGGTSAPNGVRSNTVRFRVSKGSGSGMNEQAETETGPFLEKIELGDELLIVVDSFVGEPVVKIEGREVIISSPIENRPDLKTDIPWAADVEKSVYSYRNGVLEIKIVKSEDPDNSSDIKEAYLDQE
;
A
#
# COMPACT_ATOMS: atom_id res chain seq x y z
N MET A 1 -7.81 12.58 -35.89
CA MET A 1 -9.22 12.97 -35.64
C MET A 1 -9.93 12.02 -34.68
N ILE A 2 -9.25 11.05 -34.04
CA ILE A 2 -9.83 10.19 -32.99
C ILE A 2 -9.43 10.67 -31.58
N ASP A 3 -8.37 11.48 -31.47
CA ASP A 3 -7.86 11.99 -30.19
C ASP A 3 -8.75 13.08 -29.54
N ASP A 4 -9.51 13.84 -30.35
CA ASP A 4 -10.31 14.97 -29.86
C ASP A 4 -11.54 14.56 -29.04
N ASP A 5 -12.07 13.35 -29.24
CA ASP A 5 -13.26 12.88 -28.54
C ASP A 5 -12.93 12.14 -27.23
N PHE A 6 -11.73 11.56 -27.16
CA PHE A 6 -11.21 10.94 -25.94
C PHE A 6 -10.78 12.01 -24.91
N ASP A 7 -10.07 13.05 -25.37
CA ASP A 7 -9.68 14.17 -24.52
C ASP A 7 -10.87 14.96 -23.99
N LYS A 8 -11.96 15.08 -24.76
CA LYS A 8 -13.20 15.71 -24.29
C LYS A 8 -13.87 14.90 -23.18
N MET A 9 -13.91 13.57 -23.30
CA MET A 9 -14.47 12.72 -22.24
C MET A 9 -13.65 12.79 -20.96
N ILE A 10 -12.32 12.73 -21.07
CA ILE A 10 -11.43 12.87 -19.91
C ILE A 10 -11.60 14.24 -19.26
N ARG A 11 -11.60 15.31 -20.05
CA ARG A 11 -11.78 16.67 -19.54
C ARG A 11 -13.13 16.86 -18.86
N GLN A 12 -14.19 16.26 -19.40
CA GLN A 12 -15.54 16.33 -18.82
C GLN A 12 -15.64 15.52 -17.51
N MET A 13 -14.94 14.39 -17.40
CA MET A 13 -14.84 13.65 -16.14
C MET A 13 -14.03 14.41 -15.08
N PHE A 14 -12.91 15.05 -15.46
CA PHE A 14 -12.14 15.89 -14.55
C PHE A 14 -12.91 17.13 -14.09
N GLU A 15 -13.69 17.76 -14.96
CA GLU A 15 -14.55 18.89 -14.58
C GLU A 15 -15.70 18.49 -13.65
N GLN A 16 -16.20 17.26 -13.71
CA GLN A 16 -17.18 16.77 -12.73
C GLN A 16 -16.56 16.47 -11.36
N PHE A 17 -15.31 16.00 -11.33
CA PHE A 17 -14.61 15.68 -10.08
C PHE A 17 -14.02 16.93 -9.39
N PHE A 18 -13.59 17.93 -10.16
CA PHE A 18 -12.92 19.13 -9.65
C PHE A 18 -13.70 20.45 -9.87
N GLY A 19 -14.71 20.47 -10.75
CA GLY A 19 -15.44 21.68 -11.14
C GLY A 19 -16.81 21.85 -10.48
N GLY A 20 -17.22 20.92 -9.61
CA GLY A 20 -18.44 21.03 -8.82
C GLY A 20 -18.34 22.03 -7.67
N THR A 21 -17.95 23.28 -7.90
CA THR A 21 -18.37 24.48 -7.10
C THR A 21 -17.76 25.77 -7.68
N SER A 22 -18.44 26.37 -8.65
CA SER A 22 -18.46 27.83 -8.86
C SER A 22 -19.82 28.32 -8.37
N ALA A 23 -20.02 29.42 -7.63
CA ALA A 23 -19.23 30.61 -7.30
C ALA A 23 -19.95 31.34 -6.12
N PRO A 24 -19.62 32.59 -5.68
CA PRO A 24 -18.55 33.51 -6.08
C PRO A 24 -17.80 34.20 -4.89
N ASN A 25 -16.75 34.93 -5.24
CA ASN A 25 -16.12 36.02 -4.49
C ASN A 25 -15.45 35.73 -3.14
N GLY A 26 -14.11 35.83 -3.16
CA GLY A 26 -13.35 36.27 -2.00
C GLY A 26 -12.18 35.35 -1.69
N VAL A 27 -10.97 35.83 -1.97
CA VAL A 27 -9.72 35.25 -1.51
C VAL A 27 -9.81 34.88 -0.03
N ARG A 28 -9.66 33.60 0.30
CA ARG A 28 -9.09 33.10 1.56
C ARG A 28 -8.79 31.60 1.44
N SER A 29 -7.54 31.25 1.76
CA SER A 29 -6.94 29.92 1.86
C SER A 29 -7.92 28.82 2.31
N ASN A 30 -8.18 27.85 1.43
CA ASN A 30 -8.82 26.59 1.81
C ASN A 30 -7.76 25.66 2.41
N THR A 31 -7.48 25.85 3.70
CA THR A 31 -6.87 24.80 4.51
C THR A 31 -7.91 23.69 4.68
N VAL A 32 -7.68 22.55 4.02
CA VAL A 32 -8.47 21.34 4.23
C VAL A 32 -8.23 20.85 5.66
N ARG A 33 -9.22 21.01 6.55
CA ARG A 33 -9.21 20.38 7.87
C ARG A 33 -9.95 19.06 7.78
N PHE A 34 -9.19 17.97 7.85
CA PHE A 34 -9.75 16.65 8.10
C PHE A 34 -10.23 16.56 9.55
N ARG A 35 -11.49 16.17 9.74
CA ARG A 35 -12.07 15.89 11.06
C ARG A 35 -12.28 14.39 11.16
N VAL A 36 -11.36 13.70 11.82
CA VAL A 36 -11.56 12.30 12.22
C VAL A 36 -12.47 12.30 13.44
N SER A 37 -13.71 11.87 13.27
CA SER A 37 -14.64 11.67 14.38
C SER A 37 -14.29 10.37 15.09
N LYS A 38 -13.71 10.46 16.29
CA LYS A 38 -13.66 9.34 17.24
C LYS A 38 -15.10 9.11 17.70
N GLY A 39 -15.71 8.02 17.24
CA GLY A 39 -17.03 7.60 17.71
C GLY A 39 -17.00 7.44 19.23
N SER A 40 -17.74 8.31 19.93
CA SER A 40 -18.13 8.10 21.31
C SER A 40 -19.23 7.04 21.31
N GLY A 41 -18.81 5.78 21.20
CA GLY A 41 -19.62 4.61 21.52
C GLY A 41 -19.31 4.19 22.94
N SER A 42 -20.26 4.37 23.85
CA SER A 42 -20.19 3.84 25.20
C SER A 42 -20.30 2.31 25.12
N GLY A 43 -19.19 1.59 25.39
CA GLY A 43 -19.21 0.14 25.47
C GLY A 43 -17.82 -0.48 25.52
N MET A 44 -17.46 -0.95 26.71
CA MET A 44 -16.35 -1.86 27.04
C MET A 44 -14.92 -1.31 26.95
N ASN A 45 -14.26 -1.41 28.10
CA ASN A 45 -12.82 -1.35 28.30
C ASN A 45 -12.10 -2.29 27.33
N GLU A 46 -11.51 -1.73 26.28
CA GLU A 46 -10.27 -2.25 25.74
C GLU A 46 -9.30 -1.08 25.70
N GLN A 47 -8.22 -1.21 26.46
CA GLN A 47 -7.07 -0.34 26.36
C GLN A 47 -6.64 -0.33 24.89
N ALA A 48 -6.94 0.76 24.19
CA ALA A 48 -6.30 1.06 22.93
C ALA A 48 -4.83 1.36 23.24
N GLU A 49 -4.02 0.32 23.30
CA GLU A 49 -2.59 0.45 23.01
C GLU A 49 -2.53 1.12 21.64
N THR A 50 -2.07 2.37 21.63
CA THR A 50 -1.84 3.07 20.38
C THR A 50 -0.60 2.40 19.79
N GLU A 51 -0.80 1.34 19.02
CA GLU A 51 0.27 0.71 18.25
C GLU A 51 0.84 1.78 17.31
N THR A 52 1.87 2.49 17.75
CA THR A 52 2.75 3.31 16.91
C THR A 52 3.65 2.40 16.08
N GLY A 53 3.06 1.36 15.49
CA GLY A 53 3.69 0.45 14.55
C GLY A 53 3.56 0.98 13.12
N PRO A 54 4.36 0.44 12.19
CA PRO A 54 4.17 0.72 10.77
C PRO A 54 2.77 0.24 10.35
N PHE A 55 2.06 1.06 9.56
CA PHE A 55 0.75 0.67 9.04
C PHE A 55 0.94 -0.23 7.83
N LEU A 56 0.34 -1.42 7.84
CA LEU A 56 0.39 -2.39 6.73
C LEU A 56 -1.00 -2.54 6.11
N GLU A 57 -1.05 -2.42 4.79
CA GLU A 57 -2.25 -2.64 3.99
C GLU A 57 -1.98 -3.67 2.88
N LYS A 58 -2.98 -4.52 2.60
CA LYS A 58 -2.94 -5.55 1.57
C LYS A 58 -4.07 -5.33 0.57
N ILE A 59 -3.72 -5.28 -0.71
CA ILE A 59 -4.65 -5.04 -1.81
C ILE A 59 -4.51 -6.20 -2.79
N GLU A 60 -5.57 -7.00 -2.91
CA GLU A 60 -5.63 -8.10 -3.87
C GLU A 60 -6.04 -7.58 -5.25
N LEU A 61 -5.22 -7.86 -6.26
CA LEU A 61 -5.37 -7.43 -7.65
C LEU A 61 -5.50 -8.65 -8.58
N GLY A 62 -6.30 -9.64 -8.17
CA GLY A 62 -6.50 -10.88 -8.92
C GLY A 62 -5.31 -11.82 -8.81
N ASP A 63 -4.38 -11.73 -9.77
CA ASP A 63 -3.15 -12.54 -9.82
C ASP A 63 -1.95 -11.85 -9.16
N GLU A 64 -2.15 -10.66 -8.61
CA GLU A 64 -1.13 -9.89 -7.90
C GLU A 64 -1.62 -9.52 -6.49
N LEU A 65 -0.68 -9.38 -5.57
CA LEU A 65 -0.92 -8.85 -4.23
C LEU A 65 0.00 -7.64 -4.03
N LEU A 66 -0.61 -6.48 -3.77
CA LEU A 66 0.12 -5.27 -3.41
C LEU A 66 0.09 -5.11 -1.89
N ILE A 67 1.27 -5.05 -1.28
CA ILE A 67 1.45 -4.77 0.14
C ILE A 67 2.05 -3.38 0.27
N VAL A 68 1.39 -2.53 1.05
CA VAL A 68 1.85 -1.16 1.32
C VAL A 68 2.16 -1.04 2.79
N VAL A 69 3.37 -0.61 3.11
CA VAL A 69 3.81 -0.34 4.49
C VAL A 69 4.19 1.12 4.62
N ASP A 70 3.42 1.86 5.40
CA ASP A 70 3.66 3.27 5.69
C ASP A 70 4.48 3.44 6.99
N SER A 71 5.20 4.56 7.07
CA SER A 71 6.06 4.91 8.21
C SER A 71 7.14 3.86 8.49
N PHE A 72 7.67 3.26 7.42
CA PHE A 72 8.87 2.44 7.52
C PHE A 72 10.10 3.35 7.70
N VAL A 73 11.04 2.91 8.53
CA VAL A 73 12.25 3.69 8.83
C VAL A 73 13.46 2.81 8.55
N GLY A 74 14.45 3.38 7.86
CA GLY A 74 15.60 2.64 7.31
C GLY A 74 15.31 2.10 5.91
N GLU A 75 16.34 1.52 5.28
CA GLU A 75 16.24 0.82 4.00
C GLU A 75 15.70 -0.60 4.26
N PRO A 76 14.47 -0.93 3.87
CA PRO A 76 13.86 -2.22 4.17
C PRO A 76 14.57 -3.36 3.43
N VAL A 77 14.65 -4.51 4.09
CA VAL A 77 14.97 -5.78 3.42
C VAL A 77 13.68 -6.59 3.32
N VAL A 78 13.28 -6.93 2.11
CA VAL A 78 12.08 -7.74 1.85
C VAL A 78 12.49 -9.15 1.44
N LYS A 79 11.96 -10.12 2.17
CA LYS A 79 12.19 -11.54 1.94
C LYS A 79 10.85 -12.25 1.79
N ILE A 80 10.79 -13.22 0.89
CA ILE A 80 9.66 -14.14 0.78
C ILE A 80 10.14 -15.51 1.23
N GLU A 81 9.47 -16.08 2.23
CA GLU A 81 9.69 -17.44 2.73
C GLU A 81 8.38 -18.22 2.61
N GLY A 82 8.30 -19.12 1.64
CA GLY A 82 7.05 -19.83 1.37
C GLY A 82 5.93 -18.89 0.97
N ARG A 83 4.95 -18.79 1.87
CA ARG A 83 3.78 -17.94 1.75
C ARG A 83 3.79 -16.80 2.75
N GLU A 84 4.94 -16.50 3.35
CA GLU A 84 5.13 -15.38 4.26
C GLU A 84 6.04 -14.34 3.61
N VAL A 85 5.64 -13.07 3.69
CA VAL A 85 6.50 -11.92 3.42
C VAL A 85 7.06 -11.44 4.74
N ILE A 86 8.38 -11.35 4.79
CA ILE A 86 9.13 -10.86 5.95
C ILE A 86 9.78 -9.55 5.53
N ILE A 87 9.50 -8.50 6.29
CA ILE A 87 10.02 -7.15 6.07
C ILE A 87 10.85 -6.78 7.28
N SER A 88 12.17 -6.73 7.07
CA SER A 88 13.14 -6.39 8.10
C SER A 88 13.57 -4.94 8.00
N SER A 89 13.65 -4.27 9.15
CA SER A 89 14.23 -2.92 9.25
C SER A 89 15.69 -3.05 9.70
N PRO A 90 16.62 -2.26 9.13
CA PRO A 90 18.01 -2.26 9.55
C PRO A 90 18.21 -1.60 10.93
N ILE A 91 17.14 -1.08 11.54
CA ILE A 91 17.16 -0.47 12.86
C ILE A 91 17.22 -1.58 13.92
N GLU A 92 18.28 -1.55 14.74
CA GLU A 92 18.42 -2.47 15.86
C GLU A 92 17.18 -2.45 16.77
N ASN A 93 16.76 -3.66 17.17
CA ASN A 93 15.62 -3.90 18.08
C ASN A 93 14.22 -3.60 17.53
N ARG A 94 14.06 -3.34 16.22
CA ARG A 94 12.72 -3.35 15.60
C ARG A 94 12.36 -4.79 15.19
N PRO A 95 11.19 -5.32 15.59
CA PRO A 95 10.77 -6.64 15.15
C PRO A 95 10.49 -6.63 13.63
N ASP A 96 10.74 -7.77 13.00
CA ASP A 96 10.35 -8.00 11.61
C ASP A 96 8.83 -7.94 11.46
N LEU A 97 8.36 -7.30 10.40
CA LEU A 97 6.96 -7.29 10.03
C LEU A 97 6.69 -8.48 9.11
N LYS A 98 5.74 -9.32 9.52
CA LYS A 98 5.40 -10.57 8.82
C LYS A 98 3.98 -10.52 8.32
N THR A 99 3.73 -11.01 7.10
CA THR A 99 2.37 -11.14 6.60
C THR A 99 2.21 -12.29 5.60
N ASP A 100 1.07 -12.97 5.68
CA ASP A 100 0.77 -14.12 4.83
C ASP A 100 0.28 -13.71 3.43
N ILE A 101 0.68 -14.52 2.46
CA ILE A 101 0.26 -14.54 1.05
C ILE A 101 -0.67 -15.76 0.88
N PRO A 102 -1.84 -15.61 0.22
CA PRO A 102 -2.79 -16.71 0.08
C PRO A 102 -2.32 -17.81 -0.90
N TRP A 103 -1.26 -17.58 -1.67
CA TRP A 103 -0.77 -18.45 -2.74
C TRP A 103 0.76 -18.44 -2.85
N ALA A 104 1.28 -19.33 -3.69
CA ALA A 104 2.70 -19.43 -4.03
C ALA A 104 3.17 -18.22 -4.86
N ALA A 105 4.24 -17.55 -4.45
CA ALA A 105 4.74 -16.35 -5.11
C ALA A 105 5.80 -16.66 -6.19
N ASP A 106 5.72 -15.95 -7.32
CA ASP A 106 6.76 -15.88 -8.33
C ASP A 106 7.72 -14.74 -7.95
N VAL A 107 8.78 -15.08 -7.21
CA VAL A 107 9.70 -14.08 -6.66
C VAL A 107 10.50 -13.36 -7.74
N GLU A 108 10.77 -14.01 -8.88
CA GLU A 108 11.52 -13.41 -9.99
C GLU A 108 10.72 -12.31 -10.70
N LYS A 109 9.39 -12.40 -10.71
CA LYS A 109 8.49 -11.37 -11.26
C LYS A 109 7.96 -10.40 -10.22
N SER A 110 8.15 -10.70 -8.94
CA SER A 110 7.77 -9.82 -7.84
C SER A 110 8.81 -8.71 -7.68
N VAL A 111 8.37 -7.53 -7.26
CA VAL A 111 9.23 -6.35 -7.12
C VAL A 111 8.84 -5.57 -5.87
N TYR A 112 9.76 -4.73 -5.39
CA TYR A 112 9.43 -3.75 -4.38
C TYR A 112 9.99 -2.37 -4.74
N SER A 113 9.39 -1.34 -4.17
CA SER A 113 9.91 0.01 -4.20
C SER A 113 9.80 0.64 -2.83
N TYR A 114 10.79 1.45 -2.45
CA TYR A 114 10.77 2.20 -1.20
C TYR A 114 11.02 3.68 -1.48
N ARG A 115 10.02 4.51 -1.20
CA ARG A 115 10.07 5.96 -1.47
C ARG A 115 9.32 6.73 -0.40
N ASN A 116 9.91 7.82 0.07
CA ASN A 116 9.30 8.74 1.04
C ASN A 116 8.77 8.05 2.32
N GLY A 117 9.43 6.98 2.79
CA GLY A 117 9.01 6.24 3.99
C GLY A 117 7.87 5.24 3.75
N VAL A 118 7.44 5.08 2.50
CA VAL A 118 6.44 4.10 2.07
C VAL A 118 7.13 2.98 1.29
N LEU A 119 6.95 1.75 1.75
CA LEU A 119 7.37 0.53 1.10
C LEU A 119 6.18 -0.07 0.35
N GLU A 120 6.33 -0.25 -0.95
CA GLU A 120 5.35 -0.91 -1.82
C GLU A 120 5.96 -2.23 -2.30
N ILE A 121 5.29 -3.34 -2.03
CA ILE A 121 5.73 -4.68 -2.45
C ILE A 121 4.66 -5.24 -3.36
N LYS A 122 5.01 -5.47 -4.63
CA LYS A 122 4.15 -6.12 -5.61
C LYS A 122 4.56 -7.58 -5.73
N ILE A 123 3.67 -8.46 -5.32
CA ILE A 123 3.88 -9.90 -5.38
C ILE A 123 3.04 -10.46 -6.51
N VAL A 124 3.67 -11.27 -7.35
CA VAL A 124 3.02 -11.94 -8.50
C VAL A 124 2.76 -13.40 -8.14
N LYS A 125 1.57 -13.90 -8.48
CA LYS A 125 1.19 -15.30 -8.28
C LYS A 125 1.98 -16.21 -9.20
N SER A 126 2.52 -17.29 -8.65
CA SER A 126 3.16 -18.34 -9.43
C SER A 126 2.12 -19.11 -10.25
N GLU A 127 2.39 -19.29 -11.54
CA GLU A 127 1.65 -20.21 -12.41
C GLU A 127 1.97 -21.68 -12.11
N ASP A 128 3.15 -21.93 -11.54
CA ASP A 128 3.62 -23.26 -11.18
C ASP A 128 3.54 -23.44 -9.64
N PRO A 129 2.66 -24.31 -9.14
CA PRO A 129 2.56 -24.58 -7.71
C PRO A 129 3.81 -25.28 -7.14
N ASP A 130 4.67 -25.88 -7.97
CA ASP A 130 5.93 -26.49 -7.54
C ASP A 130 7.10 -25.49 -7.56
N ASN A 131 6.97 -24.39 -8.32
CA ASN A 131 7.87 -23.24 -8.21
C ASN A 131 7.52 -22.36 -6.99
N SER A 132 6.51 -22.78 -6.23
CA SER A 132 6.20 -22.27 -4.90
C SER A 132 7.47 -22.27 -4.05
N SER A 133 7.85 -21.07 -3.65
CA SER A 133 8.87 -20.75 -2.67
C SER A 133 8.65 -21.37 -1.30
N ASP A 134 7.80 -22.41 -1.13
CA ASP A 134 7.47 -23.10 0.14
C ASP A 134 8.72 -23.51 0.95
N ILE A 135 9.91 -23.55 0.33
CA ILE A 135 11.20 -23.81 0.98
C ILE A 135 12.30 -22.82 0.53
N LYS A 136 12.04 -21.91 -0.43
CA LYS A 136 13.07 -21.03 -0.99
C LYS A 136 12.98 -19.65 -0.37
N GLU A 137 14.07 -19.28 0.29
CA GLU A 137 14.35 -17.90 0.66
C GLU A 137 14.76 -17.12 -0.57
N ALA A 138 14.09 -16.02 -0.85
CA ALA A 138 14.49 -15.11 -1.92
C ALA A 138 14.32 -13.65 -1.49
N TYR A 139 15.27 -12.83 -1.93
CA TYR A 139 15.30 -11.40 -1.69
C TYR A 139 14.72 -10.71 -2.92
N LEU A 140 13.83 -9.75 -2.69
CA LEU A 140 13.37 -8.89 -3.78
C LEU A 140 14.43 -7.81 -4.03
N ASP A 141 14.54 -7.39 -5.29
CA ASP A 141 15.36 -6.24 -5.71
C ASP A 141 14.47 -5.00 -5.89
N GLN A 142 15.06 -3.83 -5.65
CA GLN A 142 14.35 -2.55 -5.74
C GLN A 142 14.21 -2.13 -7.21
N GLU A 143 13.03 -1.67 -7.61
CA GLU A 143 12.78 -1.03 -8.92
C GLU A 143 13.24 0.44 -8.98
#